data_AF-A0A812IIM8-F1
#
_entry.id   AF-A0A812IIM8-F1
#
_cell.length_a   1.000
_cell.length_b   1.000
_cell.length_c   1.000
_cell.angle_alpha   90.00
_cell.angle_beta   90.00
_cell.angle_gamma   90.00
#
_symmetry.space_group_name_H-M   'P 1'
#
loop_
_entity.id
_entity.type
_entity.pdbx_description
1 polymer ?
#
loop_
_entity_poly.entity_id
_entity_poly.type
_entity_poly.pdbx_seq_one_letter_code
_entity_poly.pdbx_strand_id
1 'polypeptide(L)'
;MFDVPLRQAREFQVQNVNLARFALFREDIRDLAALTTDKVANLLVVNTLKAMRTWALYFNFDRTDSGFQERTYQEDQLAVLLGMTLLTSFFFLMTSIWFAMHALQLAQAITTKLLVQVVRIPMPSENEIAKASTEGKDFELNFREALRLPFVRPAALNKDTLRDQMKDVGRQLPQLAEEVNREDSRLSNDTRAASPAAAPSPTDSKGTPLLQTTRPMNLEVSMQELLHCLPPHAAGAFSEMEPHLKLLCLVASAWQPFDLYSRVTTVLGSSCLFSGLAYFSLYYNKFDVDGSSSMPTEAWCSFLFMSTLAWWNLTIEISGSKLDLFVAALLILVGPTLWVASNKPTLHASVMQHFGYPVLVTIQASWICFLGIRAFTCGGEWPHFFTSTRYLNVVHKQRGPIEIPVDIARKVHEDEDTSTESSVNFKDLPCPPTQRTSVQLNPNRSQDSQHAMALAQPLIDVLSLMPCKKWEVVCVEMPCLRRLAAGCIGDLPQSSSSRAA
;
A
#
# COMPACT_ATOMS: atom_id res chain seq x y z
N MET A 1 -50.90 -0.31 25.37
CA MET A 1 -50.00 -0.12 26.53
C MET A 1 -48.98 -1.24 26.66
N PHE A 2 -49.37 -2.53 26.59
CA PHE A 2 -48.43 -3.66 26.72
C PHE A 2 -47.38 -3.78 25.60
N ASP A 3 -47.64 -3.26 24.40
CA ASP A 3 -46.71 -3.39 23.26
C ASP A 3 -45.64 -2.29 23.17
N VAL A 4 -45.72 -1.27 24.01
CA VAL A 4 -44.77 -0.16 24.03
C VAL A 4 -43.33 -0.64 24.28
N PRO A 5 -43.04 -1.46 25.33
CA PRO A 5 -41.69 -1.99 25.54
C PRO A 5 -41.24 -2.89 24.39
N LEU A 6 -42.14 -3.65 23.77
CA LEU A 6 -41.82 -4.52 22.62
C LEU A 6 -41.47 -3.70 21.38
N ARG A 7 -42.18 -2.60 21.12
CA ARG A 7 -41.87 -1.69 20.02
C ARG A 7 -40.53 -1.00 20.24
N GLN A 8 -40.28 -0.48 21.44
CA GLN A 8 -39.01 0.15 21.78
C GLN A 8 -37.85 -0.84 21.65
N ALA A 9 -38.01 -2.07 22.14
CA ALA A 9 -37.03 -3.14 21.99
C ALA A 9 -36.75 -3.46 20.51
N ARG A 10 -37.79 -3.49 19.66
CA ARG A 10 -37.64 -3.70 18.22
C ARG A 10 -36.84 -2.58 17.55
N GLU A 11 -37.12 -1.32 17.87
CA GLU A 11 -36.38 -0.18 17.30
C GLU A 11 -34.91 -0.21 17.74
N PHE A 12 -34.63 -0.48 19.02
CA PHE A 12 -33.25 -0.66 19.50
C PHE A 12 -32.55 -1.85 18.84
N GLN A 13 -33.25 -2.95 18.59
CA GLN A 13 -32.69 -4.09 17.88
C GLN A 13 -32.29 -3.72 16.44
N VAL A 14 -33.14 -2.96 15.73
CA VAL A 14 -32.82 -2.48 14.38
C VAL A 14 -31.62 -1.54 14.41
N GLN A 15 -31.56 -0.62 15.39
CA GLN A 15 -30.40 0.27 15.57
C GLN A 15 -29.12 -0.52 15.86
N ASN A 16 -29.18 -1.54 16.73
CA ASN A 16 -28.03 -2.39 17.05
C ASN A 16 -27.53 -3.16 15.82
N VAL A 17 -28.43 -3.72 15.01
CA VAL A 17 -28.05 -4.38 13.75
C VAL A 17 -27.38 -3.41 12.78
N ASN A 18 -27.88 -2.18 12.67
CA ASN A 18 -27.28 -1.15 11.83
C ASN A 18 -25.89 -0.73 12.34
N LEU A 19 -25.74 -0.51 13.66
CA LEU A 19 -24.45 -0.20 14.28
C LEU A 19 -23.43 -1.31 14.03
N ALA A 20 -23.83 -2.58 14.17
CA ALA A 20 -22.97 -3.73 13.89
C ALA A 20 -22.51 -3.77 12.41
N ARG A 21 -23.43 -3.50 11.47
CA ARG A 21 -23.08 -3.40 10.03
C ARG A 21 -22.06 -2.29 9.75
N PHE A 22 -22.23 -1.12 10.35
CA PHE A 22 -21.29 -0.02 10.20
C PHE A 22 -19.94 -0.31 10.86
N ALA A 23 -19.92 -1.03 11.98
CA ALA A 23 -18.69 -1.46 12.61
C ALA A 23 -17.88 -2.38 11.70
N LEU A 24 -18.52 -3.41 11.11
CA LEU A 24 -17.91 -4.30 10.13
C LEU A 24 -17.37 -3.54 8.92
N PHE A 25 -18.15 -2.59 8.38
CA PHE A 25 -17.69 -1.80 7.24
C PHE A 25 -16.42 -0.98 7.56
N ARG A 26 -16.32 -0.41 8.76
CA ARG A 26 -15.11 0.32 9.19
C ARG A 26 -13.91 -0.59 9.36
N GLU A 27 -14.13 -1.84 9.78
CA GLU A 27 -13.09 -2.86 9.87
C GLU A 27 -12.59 -3.25 8.48
N ASP A 28 -13.49 -3.53 7.54
CA ASP A 28 -13.14 -3.86 6.14
C ASP A 28 -12.30 -2.77 5.47
N ILE A 29 -12.64 -1.49 5.72
CA ILE A 29 -11.86 -0.35 5.20
C ILE A 29 -10.44 -0.35 5.78
N ARG A 30 -10.31 -0.57 7.09
CA ARG A 30 -9.00 -0.58 7.76
C ARG A 30 -8.17 -1.75 7.26
N ASP A 31 -8.76 -2.93 7.12
CA ASP A 31 -8.07 -4.13 6.67
C ASP A 31 -7.59 -3.99 5.22
N LEU A 32 -8.43 -3.45 4.32
CA LEU A 32 -8.02 -3.23 2.94
C LEU A 32 -6.94 -2.15 2.82
N ALA A 33 -7.07 -1.08 3.62
CA ALA A 33 -6.05 -0.04 3.69
C ALA A 33 -4.73 -0.62 4.21
N ALA A 34 -4.76 -1.37 5.31
CA ALA A 34 -3.61 -2.03 5.92
C ALA A 34 -2.91 -2.96 4.92
N LEU A 35 -3.66 -3.80 4.21
CA LEU A 35 -3.11 -4.68 3.18
C LEU A 35 -2.36 -3.90 2.09
N THR A 36 -2.89 -2.75 1.69
CA THR A 36 -2.27 -1.89 0.68
C THR A 36 -1.01 -1.22 1.24
N THR A 37 -1.11 -0.62 2.43
CA THR A 37 0.01 0.08 3.06
C THR A 37 1.16 -0.87 3.37
N ASP A 38 0.88 -2.07 3.86
CA ASP A 38 1.89 -3.08 4.19
C ASP A 38 2.61 -3.57 2.94
N LYS A 39 1.86 -3.79 1.85
CA LYS A 39 2.45 -4.19 0.57
C LYS A 39 3.37 -3.11 0.00
N VAL A 40 2.93 -1.86 0.00
CA VAL A 40 3.73 -0.74 -0.51
C VAL A 40 4.93 -0.46 0.40
N ALA A 41 4.78 -0.60 1.71
CA ALA A 41 5.88 -0.47 2.67
C ALA A 41 6.96 -1.54 2.43
N ASN A 42 6.56 -2.80 2.20
CA ASN A 42 7.50 -3.88 1.86
C ASN A 42 8.25 -3.59 0.57
N LEU A 43 7.55 -3.07 -0.46
CA LEU A 43 8.16 -2.66 -1.72
C LEU A 43 9.20 -1.54 -1.52
N LEU A 44 8.89 -0.54 -0.68
CA LEU A 44 9.78 0.55 -0.33
C LEU A 44 11.09 0.04 0.30
N VAL A 45 11.01 -0.89 1.25
CA VAL A 45 12.18 -1.48 1.91
C VAL A 45 13.05 -2.24 0.92
N VAL A 46 12.45 -3.12 0.11
CA VAL A 46 13.18 -3.92 -0.90
C VAL A 46 13.88 -3.01 -1.92
N ASN A 47 13.21 -1.95 -2.38
CA ASN A 47 13.78 -1.03 -3.35
C ASN A 47 14.90 -0.17 -2.76
N THR A 48 14.79 0.21 -1.50
CA THR A 48 15.85 0.93 -0.79
C THR A 48 17.11 0.07 -0.67
N LEU A 49 16.96 -1.21 -0.33
CA LEU A 49 18.09 -2.16 -0.27
C LEU A 49 18.75 -2.35 -1.64
N LYS A 50 17.95 -2.52 -2.70
CA LYS A 50 18.46 -2.62 -4.07
C LYS A 50 19.20 -1.34 -4.49
N ALA A 51 18.61 -0.17 -4.26
CA ALA A 51 19.20 1.12 -4.61
C ALA A 51 20.53 1.34 -3.88
N MET A 52 20.58 1.02 -2.57
CA MET A 52 21.79 1.09 -1.77
C MET A 52 22.87 0.15 -2.30
N ARG A 53 22.52 -1.09 -2.68
CA ARG A 53 23.47 -2.03 -3.27
C ARG A 53 23.98 -1.55 -4.64
N THR A 54 23.11 -1.03 -5.50
CA THR A 54 23.48 -0.44 -6.79
C THR A 54 24.46 0.72 -6.60
N TRP A 55 24.16 1.61 -5.66
CA TRP A 55 25.04 2.73 -5.29
C TRP A 55 26.40 2.24 -4.77
N ALA A 56 26.40 1.27 -3.85
CA ALA A 56 27.63 0.70 -3.31
C ALA A 56 28.49 0.06 -4.41
N LEU A 57 27.89 -0.66 -5.37
CA LEU A 57 28.61 -1.22 -6.51
C LEU A 57 29.21 -0.13 -7.39
N TYR A 58 28.46 0.95 -7.65
CA TYR A 58 28.91 2.07 -8.47
C TYR A 58 30.14 2.79 -7.89
N PHE A 59 30.25 2.95 -6.57
CA PHE A 59 31.42 3.62 -5.97
C PHE A 59 32.57 2.69 -5.62
N ASN A 60 32.32 1.38 -5.45
CA ASN A 60 33.36 0.44 -5.07
C ASN A 60 34.01 -0.30 -6.24
N PHE A 61 33.46 -0.25 -7.46
CA PHE A 61 34.09 -0.94 -8.60
C PHE A 61 35.47 -0.36 -8.96
N ASP A 62 35.69 0.93 -8.71
CA ASP A 62 36.94 1.63 -9.06
C ASP A 62 38.05 1.42 -8.01
N ARG A 63 37.69 0.99 -6.79
CA ARG A 63 38.62 0.91 -5.65
C ARG A 63 39.54 -0.31 -5.66
N THR A 64 39.29 -1.29 -6.52
CA THR A 64 40.11 -2.51 -6.60
C THR A 64 41.41 -2.31 -7.39
N ASP A 65 41.52 -1.23 -8.17
CA ASP A 65 42.76 -0.89 -8.88
C ASP A 65 43.71 -0.12 -7.95
N SER A 66 44.37 -0.82 -7.02
CA SER A 66 45.43 -0.23 -6.20
C SER A 66 46.76 0.01 -6.95
N GLY A 67 46.79 -0.20 -8.27
CA GLY A 67 47.94 0.06 -9.12
C GLY A 67 47.57 1.00 -10.27
N PHE A 68 48.43 1.97 -10.56
CA PHE A 68 48.42 2.76 -11.80
C PHE A 68 48.81 1.87 -13.01
N GLN A 69 48.10 0.76 -13.23
CA GLN A 69 48.16 0.09 -14.52
C GLN A 69 47.33 0.89 -15.50
N GLU A 70 47.91 1.17 -16.68
CA GLU A 70 47.18 1.81 -17.77
C GLU A 70 46.02 0.90 -18.19
N ARG A 71 44.78 1.34 -17.92
CA ARG A 71 43.58 0.62 -18.34
C ARG A 71 43.60 0.43 -19.84
N THR A 72 43.24 -0.78 -20.27
CA THR A 72 43.06 -1.01 -21.70
C THR A 72 41.80 -0.28 -22.17
N TYR A 73 41.79 0.20 -23.41
CA TYR A 73 40.62 0.88 -23.99
C TYR A 73 39.33 0.05 -23.88
N GLN A 74 39.43 -1.29 -23.91
CA GLN A 74 38.29 -2.19 -23.71
C GLN A 74 37.74 -2.17 -22.28
N GLU A 75 38.59 -1.99 -21.27
CA GLU A 75 38.16 -1.86 -19.87
C GLU A 75 37.40 -0.57 -19.65
N ASP A 76 37.87 0.54 -20.21
CA ASP A 76 37.18 1.82 -20.14
C ASP A 76 35.78 1.74 -20.76
N GLN A 77 35.67 1.06 -21.91
CA GLN A 77 34.37 0.83 -22.56
C GLN A 77 33.41 0.01 -21.68
N LEU A 78 33.91 -1.07 -21.07
CA LEU A 78 33.11 -1.91 -20.18
C LEU A 78 32.71 -1.16 -18.91
N ALA A 79 33.60 -0.35 -18.35
CA ALA A 79 33.35 0.51 -17.21
C ALA A 79 32.26 1.54 -17.51
N VAL A 80 32.26 2.15 -18.70
CA VAL A 80 31.19 3.07 -19.12
C VAL A 80 29.85 2.35 -19.27
N LEU A 81 29.81 1.18 -19.91
CA LEU A 81 28.57 0.39 -20.03
C LEU A 81 28.02 -0.05 -18.65
N LEU A 82 28.91 -0.49 -17.76
CA LEU A 82 28.59 -0.81 -16.37
C LEU A 82 28.04 0.43 -15.64
N GLY A 83 28.74 1.56 -15.73
CA GLY A 83 28.34 2.81 -15.09
C GLY A 83 26.96 3.28 -15.56
N MET A 84 26.72 3.28 -16.87
CA MET A 84 25.42 3.69 -17.45
C MET A 84 24.28 2.78 -17.00
N THR A 85 24.50 1.46 -16.93
CA THR A 85 23.47 0.50 -16.49
C THR A 85 23.16 0.59 -15.00
N LEU A 86 24.18 0.71 -14.15
CA LEU A 86 24.02 0.91 -12.71
C LEU A 86 23.34 2.25 -12.40
N LEU A 87 23.77 3.33 -13.07
CA LEU A 87 23.16 4.65 -12.88
C LEU A 87 21.68 4.66 -13.31
N THR A 88 21.36 4.03 -14.43
CA THR A 88 19.98 3.89 -14.90
C THR A 88 19.15 3.06 -13.93
N SER A 89 19.70 1.95 -13.42
CA SER A 89 19.05 1.13 -12.39
C SER A 89 18.76 1.95 -11.13
N PHE A 90 19.73 2.74 -10.66
CA PHE A 90 19.59 3.60 -9.50
C PHE A 90 18.45 4.62 -9.68
N PHE A 91 18.39 5.32 -10.82
CA PHE A 91 17.32 6.27 -11.08
C PHE A 91 15.93 5.61 -11.11
N PHE A 92 15.77 4.47 -11.77
CA PHE A 92 14.48 3.76 -11.76
C PHE A 92 14.07 3.29 -10.36
N LEU A 93 15.02 2.81 -9.55
CA LEU A 93 14.75 2.41 -8.16
C LEU A 93 14.39 3.63 -7.29
N MET A 94 15.04 4.77 -7.47
CA MET A 94 14.69 6.02 -6.78
C MET A 94 13.30 6.52 -7.16
N THR A 95 12.97 6.50 -8.45
CA THR A 95 11.61 6.84 -8.92
C THR A 95 10.57 5.86 -8.35
N SER A 96 10.92 4.59 -8.21
CA SER A 96 10.04 3.60 -7.59
C SER A 96 9.77 3.89 -6.11
N ILE A 97 10.82 4.25 -5.35
CA ILE A 97 10.72 4.68 -3.94
C ILE A 97 9.84 5.92 -3.82
N TRP A 98 10.02 6.90 -4.72
CA TRP A 98 9.21 8.12 -4.76
C TRP A 98 7.72 7.80 -4.97
N PHE A 99 7.37 6.96 -5.95
CA PHE A 99 5.98 6.56 -6.18
C PHE A 99 5.39 5.74 -5.04
N ALA A 100 6.17 4.83 -4.43
CA ALA A 100 5.73 4.08 -3.26
C ALA A 100 5.41 5.01 -2.07
N MET A 101 6.24 6.03 -1.85
CA MET A 101 6.02 7.02 -0.79
C MET A 101 4.73 7.80 -1.00
N HIS A 102 4.46 8.27 -2.22
CA HIS A 102 3.21 8.94 -2.55
C HIS A 102 2.00 8.04 -2.43
N ALA A 103 2.09 6.79 -2.90
CA ALA A 103 1.01 5.81 -2.75
C ALA A 103 0.66 5.59 -1.27
N LEU A 104 1.67 5.47 -0.40
CA LEU A 104 1.50 5.29 1.03
C LEU A 104 0.82 6.49 1.70
N GLN A 105 1.30 7.70 1.44
CA GLN A 105 0.73 8.94 1.99
C GLN A 105 -0.72 9.14 1.55
N LEU A 106 -1.02 8.93 0.27
CA LEU A 106 -2.38 9.04 -0.26
C LEU A 106 -3.31 7.98 0.33
N ALA A 107 -2.88 6.72 0.40
CA ALA A 107 -3.67 5.66 0.99
C ALA A 107 -4.05 5.97 2.45
N GLN A 108 -3.11 6.48 3.25
CA GLN A 108 -3.35 6.87 4.65
C GLN A 108 -4.28 8.08 4.77
N ALA A 109 -4.02 9.15 4.01
CA ALA A 109 -4.83 10.36 4.04
C ALA A 109 -6.29 10.07 3.61
N ILE A 110 -6.45 9.25 2.60
CA ILE A 110 -7.76 8.90 2.08
C ILE A 110 -8.51 7.94 3.02
N THR A 111 -7.83 6.96 3.59
CA THR A 111 -8.42 6.04 4.57
C THR A 111 -8.93 6.80 5.80
N THR A 112 -8.14 7.74 6.32
CA THR A 112 -8.54 8.58 7.46
C THR A 112 -9.71 9.48 7.09
N LYS A 113 -9.70 10.11 5.90
CA LYS A 113 -10.84 10.88 5.38
C LYS A 113 -12.11 10.03 5.28
N LEU A 114 -12.00 8.80 4.76
CA LEU A 114 -13.12 7.88 4.60
C LEU A 114 -13.69 7.46 5.97
N LEU A 115 -12.83 7.15 6.95
CA LEU A 115 -13.25 6.78 8.30
C LEU A 115 -13.87 7.94 9.11
N VAL A 116 -13.46 9.18 8.86
CA VAL A 116 -13.88 10.36 9.65
C VAL A 116 -15.07 11.08 9.01
N GLN A 117 -15.08 11.20 7.69
CA GLN A 117 -16.06 12.03 6.97
C GLN A 117 -17.17 11.19 6.35
N VAL A 118 -16.83 10.02 5.77
CA VAL A 118 -17.78 9.22 5.01
C VAL A 118 -18.46 8.18 5.90
N VAL A 119 -17.69 7.36 6.61
CA VAL A 119 -18.23 6.25 7.41
C VAL A 119 -18.46 6.67 8.84
N ARG A 120 -19.29 7.69 9.01
CA ARG A 120 -19.76 8.11 10.33
C ARG A 120 -20.77 7.10 10.85
N ILE A 121 -20.71 6.86 12.16
CA ILE A 121 -21.72 6.05 12.85
C ILE A 121 -23.07 6.74 12.63
N PRO A 122 -24.12 6.03 12.18
CA PRO A 122 -25.43 6.64 12.01
C PRO A 122 -25.92 7.11 13.38
N MET A 123 -26.00 8.43 13.55
CA MET A 123 -26.64 9.01 14.71
C MET A 123 -28.15 8.97 14.46
N PRO A 124 -28.94 8.38 15.37
CA PRO A 124 -30.38 8.32 15.18
C PRO A 124 -30.92 9.75 15.07
N SER A 125 -31.77 9.98 14.06
CA SER A 125 -32.38 11.28 13.86
C SER A 125 -33.29 11.63 15.05
N GLU A 126 -33.50 12.92 15.32
CA GLU A 126 -34.44 13.34 16.39
C GLU A 126 -35.83 12.72 16.22
N ASN A 127 -36.26 12.47 14.98
CA ASN A 127 -37.52 11.80 14.68
C ASN A 127 -37.50 10.32 15.06
N GLU A 128 -36.39 9.61 14.86
CA GLU A 128 -36.21 8.22 15.28
C GLU A 128 -36.10 8.13 16.81
N ILE A 129 -35.39 9.07 17.43
CA ILE A 129 -35.33 9.21 18.88
C ILE A 129 -36.72 9.49 19.44
N ALA A 130 -37.50 10.39 18.84
CA ALA A 130 -38.87 10.70 19.25
C ALA A 130 -39.83 9.52 19.05
N LYS A 131 -39.64 8.73 17.98
CA LYS A 131 -40.42 7.49 17.75
C LYS A 131 -40.08 6.38 18.74
N ALA A 132 -38.81 6.28 19.16
CA ALA A 132 -38.35 5.31 20.15
C ALA A 132 -38.65 5.76 21.59
N SER A 133 -38.70 7.08 21.81
CA SER A 133 -39.14 7.70 23.05
C SER A 133 -40.63 7.49 23.22
N THR A 134 -41.03 7.02 24.40
CA THR A 134 -42.42 7.05 24.80
C THR A 134 -42.77 8.50 25.12
N GLU A 135 -43.27 9.26 24.14
CA GLU A 135 -43.75 10.62 24.44
C GLU A 135 -44.85 10.54 25.51
N GLY A 136 -44.73 11.34 26.56
CA GLY A 136 -45.78 11.52 27.56
C GLY A 136 -47.12 11.91 26.93
N LYS A 137 -47.10 12.53 25.74
CA LYS A 137 -48.29 12.85 24.94
C LYS A 137 -49.14 11.64 24.57
N ASP A 138 -48.54 10.47 24.34
CA ASP A 138 -49.28 9.24 24.06
C ASP A 138 -50.02 8.74 25.31
N PHE A 139 -49.54 9.11 26.51
CA PHE A 139 -50.23 8.87 27.77
C PHE A 139 -51.31 9.93 28.07
N GLU A 140 -51.10 11.18 27.64
CA GLU A 140 -52.00 12.30 27.95
C GLU A 140 -53.20 12.43 26.99
N LEU A 141 -53.03 12.16 25.69
CA LEU A 141 -54.07 12.39 24.69
C LEU A 141 -55.17 11.32 24.69
N ASN A 142 -54.88 10.13 25.23
CA ASN A 142 -55.79 8.99 25.25
C ASN A 142 -56.10 8.50 26.66
N PHE A 143 -56.34 9.42 27.60
CA PHE A 143 -56.71 9.08 28.98
C PHE A 143 -57.90 8.10 29.07
N ARG A 144 -58.85 8.18 28.11
CA ARG A 144 -60.01 7.28 28.02
C ARG A 144 -59.66 5.87 27.54
N GLU A 145 -58.58 5.72 26.76
CA GLU A 145 -58.05 4.40 26.36
C GLU A 145 -57.05 3.86 27.38
N ALA A 146 -56.31 4.71 28.09
CA ALA A 146 -55.47 4.35 29.23
C ALA A 146 -56.30 3.77 30.39
N LEU A 147 -57.55 4.24 30.56
CA LEU A 147 -58.53 3.69 31.49
C LEU A 147 -59.35 2.51 30.94
N ARG A 148 -59.05 2.00 29.74
CA ARG A 148 -59.63 0.71 29.30
C ARG A 148 -59.02 -0.39 30.16
N LEU A 149 -59.68 -0.69 31.28
CA LEU A 149 -59.50 -1.92 32.03
C LEU A 149 -59.66 -3.08 31.04
N PRO A 150 -58.60 -3.87 30.77
CA PRO A 150 -58.66 -4.97 29.80
C PRO A 150 -59.66 -6.08 30.20
N PHE A 151 -60.30 -5.96 31.36
CA PHE A 151 -61.22 -6.93 31.93
C PHE A 151 -62.70 -6.53 31.89
N VAL A 152 -63.06 -5.34 31.37
CA VAL A 152 -64.48 -4.96 31.20
C VAL A 152 -64.90 -5.11 29.73
N ARG A 153 -64.67 -6.29 29.15
CA ARG A 153 -65.55 -6.78 28.08
C ARG A 153 -66.68 -7.54 28.78
N PRO A 154 -67.96 -7.18 28.58
CA PRO A 154 -69.07 -7.98 29.07
C PRO A 154 -68.92 -9.41 28.54
N ALA A 155 -68.89 -10.34 29.47
CA ALA A 155 -68.57 -11.74 29.29
C ALA A 155 -69.52 -12.42 28.30
N ALA A 156 -69.01 -12.72 27.12
CA ALA A 156 -69.42 -13.89 26.34
C ALA A 156 -68.19 -14.70 25.88
N LEU A 157 -67.04 -14.49 26.53
CA LEU A 157 -65.83 -15.25 26.25
C LEU A 157 -65.81 -16.50 27.13
N ASN A 158 -65.85 -17.65 26.47
CA ASN A 158 -65.87 -18.97 27.05
C ASN A 158 -64.66 -19.18 27.98
N LYS A 159 -64.92 -19.37 29.28
CA LYS A 159 -63.92 -19.48 30.35
C LYS A 159 -62.90 -20.59 30.10
N ASP A 160 -63.30 -21.60 29.34
CA ASP A 160 -62.48 -22.80 29.11
C ASP A 160 -61.31 -22.52 28.16
N THR A 161 -61.51 -21.70 27.12
CA THR A 161 -60.44 -21.40 26.14
C THR A 161 -59.32 -20.53 26.74
N LEU A 162 -59.67 -19.65 27.69
CA LEU A 162 -58.70 -18.77 28.34
C LEU A 162 -57.85 -19.53 29.39
N ARG A 163 -58.42 -20.59 29.99
CA ARG A 163 -57.69 -21.45 30.93
C ARG A 163 -56.62 -22.27 30.23
N ASP A 164 -56.89 -22.73 29.01
CA ASP A 164 -55.92 -23.47 28.21
C ASP A 164 -54.81 -22.55 27.70
N GLN A 165 -55.13 -21.34 27.22
CA GLN A 165 -54.10 -20.38 26.80
C GLN A 165 -53.19 -19.92 27.95
N MET A 166 -53.73 -19.69 29.15
CA MET A 166 -52.89 -19.34 30.31
C MET A 166 -51.98 -20.49 30.77
N LYS A 167 -52.37 -21.74 30.52
CA LYS A 167 -51.55 -22.92 30.87
C LYS A 167 -50.29 -23.02 29.99
N ASP A 168 -50.40 -22.62 28.73
CA ASP A 168 -49.28 -22.66 27.79
C ASP A 168 -48.31 -21.48 27.98
N VAL A 169 -48.81 -20.28 28.29
CA VAL A 169 -47.95 -19.12 28.60
C VAL A 169 -47.13 -19.34 29.88
N GLY A 170 -47.71 -20.00 30.88
CA GLY A 170 -47.01 -20.36 32.12
C GLY A 170 -45.85 -21.34 31.92
N ARG A 171 -45.85 -22.12 30.82
CA ARG A 171 -44.74 -23.04 30.48
C ARG A 171 -43.60 -22.37 29.72
N GLN A 172 -43.88 -21.28 29.00
CA GLN A 172 -42.87 -20.59 28.18
C GLN A 172 -42.07 -19.55 28.96
N LEU A 173 -42.65 -18.94 30.01
CA LEU A 173 -41.98 -17.91 30.81
C LEU A 173 -40.64 -18.35 31.46
N PRO A 174 -40.51 -19.58 32.00
CA PRO A 174 -39.26 -20.03 32.59
C PRO A 174 -38.14 -20.21 31.55
N GLN A 175 -38.48 -20.60 30.32
CA GLN A 175 -37.50 -20.81 29.25
C GLN A 175 -36.93 -19.48 28.74
N LEU A 176 -37.79 -18.45 28.60
CA LEU A 176 -37.35 -17.11 28.22
C LEU A 176 -36.50 -16.43 29.31
N ALA A 177 -36.84 -16.64 30.59
CA ALA A 177 -36.05 -16.11 31.70
C ALA A 177 -34.64 -16.74 31.79
N GLU A 178 -34.50 -18.01 31.42
CA GLU A 178 -33.20 -18.70 31.39
C GLU A 178 -32.33 -18.25 30.20
N GLU A 179 -32.95 -17.92 29.06
CA GLU A 179 -32.24 -17.45 27.87
C GLU A 179 -31.71 -16.01 28.04
N VAL A 180 -32.50 -15.12 28.65
CA VAL A 180 -32.07 -13.74 28.99
C VAL A 180 -30.91 -13.74 29.99
N ASN A 181 -30.95 -14.58 31.03
CA ASN A 181 -29.83 -14.70 31.99
C ASN A 181 -28.55 -15.26 31.33
N ARG A 182 -28.69 -16.04 30.25
CA ARG A 182 -27.55 -16.62 29.52
C ARG A 182 -26.84 -15.59 28.63
N GLU A 183 -27.57 -14.61 28.10
CA GLU A 183 -27.00 -13.51 27.31
C GLU A 183 -26.35 -12.43 28.20
N ASP A 184 -26.95 -12.06 29.32
CA ASP A 184 -26.37 -11.08 30.26
C ASP A 184 -25.04 -11.58 30.86
N SER A 185 -24.93 -12.90 31.08
CA SER A 185 -23.68 -13.53 31.54
C SER A 185 -22.57 -13.51 30.49
N ARG A 186 -22.90 -13.38 29.20
CA ARG A 186 -21.91 -13.26 28.11
C ARG A 186 -21.44 -11.82 27.93
N LEU A 187 -22.33 -10.83 28.05
CA LEU A 187 -21.96 -9.42 27.96
C LEU A 187 -21.16 -8.92 29.18
N SER A 188 -21.42 -9.48 30.37
CA SER A 188 -20.74 -9.05 31.59
C SER A 188 -19.24 -9.40 31.65
N ASN A 189 -18.76 -10.36 30.85
CA ASN A 189 -17.35 -10.76 30.89
C ASN A 189 -16.45 -9.90 29.98
N ASP A 190 -17.00 -9.19 28.99
CA ASP A 190 -16.21 -8.41 28.03
C ASP A 190 -16.08 -6.91 28.40
N THR A 191 -16.78 -6.43 29.44
CA THR A 191 -16.85 -4.99 29.77
C THR A 191 -16.15 -4.62 31.10
N ARG A 192 -15.08 -5.33 31.48
CA ARG A 192 -14.30 -5.02 32.69
C ARG A 192 -12.93 -4.40 32.39
N ALA A 193 -12.91 -3.33 31.59
CA ALA A 193 -11.79 -2.40 31.55
C ALA A 193 -12.23 -1.03 30.99
N ALA A 194 -12.61 -0.13 31.90
CA ALA A 194 -12.60 1.35 31.81
C ALA A 194 -13.90 1.97 32.31
N SER A 195 -13.92 2.29 33.61
CA SER A 195 -14.78 3.33 34.16
C SER A 195 -13.93 4.57 34.42
N PRO A 196 -14.40 5.76 34.03
CA PRO A 196 -14.17 6.90 34.90
C PRO A 196 -15.42 7.76 35.15
N ALA A 197 -15.58 8.05 36.44
CA ALA A 197 -15.91 9.36 37.03
C ALA A 197 -17.12 10.15 36.50
N ALA A 198 -18.13 10.19 37.36
CA ALA A 198 -19.25 11.12 37.35
C ALA A 198 -18.79 12.60 37.34
N ALA A 199 -19.45 13.40 36.50
CA ALA A 199 -19.37 14.86 36.50
C ALA A 199 -20.76 15.46 36.79
N PRO A 200 -20.82 16.61 37.50
CA PRO A 200 -22.08 17.19 37.99
C PRO A 200 -22.83 17.99 36.92
N SER A 201 -24.15 17.98 37.03
CA SER A 201 -25.10 18.76 36.24
C SER A 201 -25.06 20.26 36.57
N PRO A 202 -25.06 21.16 35.58
CA PRO A 202 -25.44 22.55 35.78
C PRO A 202 -26.85 22.82 35.19
N THR A 203 -27.68 23.39 36.05
CA THR A 203 -28.97 24.01 35.76
C THR A 203 -28.82 25.30 34.93
N ASP A 204 -29.82 25.52 34.07
CA ASP A 204 -30.34 26.81 33.59
C ASP A 204 -29.36 27.87 33.07
N SER A 205 -29.32 28.00 31.74
CA SER A 205 -29.27 29.33 31.13
C SER A 205 -30.01 29.34 29.79
N LYS A 206 -30.95 30.29 29.67
CA LYS A 206 -31.60 30.68 28.41
C LYS A 206 -30.52 31.22 27.47
N GLY A 207 -30.13 30.42 26.48
CA GLY A 207 -29.16 30.77 25.46
C GLY A 207 -29.74 30.57 24.05
N THR A 208 -29.71 31.64 23.28
CA THR A 208 -30.14 31.85 21.89
C THR A 208 -29.73 30.72 20.93
N PRO A 209 -30.60 30.30 19.98
CA PRO A 209 -30.28 29.22 19.04
C PRO A 209 -29.37 29.74 17.93
N LEU A 210 -28.07 29.72 18.15
CA LEU A 210 -27.09 29.91 17.07
C LEU A 210 -26.85 28.58 16.36
N LEU A 211 -27.56 28.41 15.26
CA LEU A 211 -27.07 27.84 13.99
C LEU A 211 -25.93 26.83 14.11
N GLN A 212 -26.29 25.59 14.44
CA GLN A 212 -25.44 24.44 14.17
C GLN A 212 -26.26 23.36 13.46
N THR A 213 -26.82 23.74 12.31
CA THR A 213 -27.45 22.81 11.37
C THR A 213 -26.36 22.24 10.45
N THR A 214 -25.35 21.57 11.02
CA THR A 214 -24.64 20.54 10.25
C THR A 214 -25.59 19.36 10.13
N ARG A 215 -26.49 19.43 9.14
CA ARG A 215 -27.33 18.29 8.75
C ARG A 215 -26.40 17.08 8.64
N PRO A 216 -26.68 15.95 9.32
CA PRO A 216 -25.98 14.72 9.01
C PRO A 216 -26.21 14.49 7.52
N MET A 217 -25.14 14.55 6.72
CA MET A 217 -25.25 14.20 5.31
C MET A 217 -25.80 12.79 5.30
N ASN A 218 -27.00 12.66 4.74
CA ASN A 218 -27.66 11.38 4.61
C ASN A 218 -26.73 10.57 3.70
N LEU A 219 -25.99 9.62 4.29
CA LEU A 219 -24.88 8.94 3.64
C LEU A 219 -25.32 8.28 2.33
N GLU A 220 -26.58 7.83 2.28
CA GLU A 220 -27.22 7.29 1.08
C GLU A 220 -27.31 8.31 -0.06
N VAL A 221 -27.61 9.58 0.23
CA VAL A 221 -27.73 10.64 -0.79
C VAL A 221 -26.35 11.02 -1.33
N SER A 222 -25.36 11.20 -0.45
CA SER A 222 -23.98 11.49 -0.87
C SER A 222 -23.37 10.32 -1.66
N MET A 223 -23.64 9.09 -1.24
CA MET A 223 -23.14 7.91 -1.93
C MET A 223 -23.87 7.67 -3.26
N GLN A 224 -25.17 7.97 -3.36
CA GLN A 224 -25.92 7.93 -4.62
C GLN A 224 -25.48 9.04 -5.57
N GLU A 225 -25.20 10.25 -5.10
CA GLU A 225 -24.64 11.34 -5.92
C GLU A 225 -23.25 10.95 -6.45
N LEU A 226 -22.38 10.42 -5.59
CA LEU A 226 -21.08 9.87 -6.00
C LEU A 226 -21.22 8.69 -6.97
N LEU A 227 -22.20 7.80 -6.75
CA LEU A 227 -22.51 6.71 -7.68
C LEU A 227 -23.06 7.21 -9.01
N HIS A 228 -23.81 8.32 -9.01
CA HIS A 228 -24.39 8.91 -10.20
C HIS A 228 -23.33 9.65 -11.04
N CYS A 229 -22.23 10.06 -10.42
CA CYS A 229 -21.04 10.56 -11.10
C CYS A 229 -20.19 9.45 -11.74
N LEU A 230 -20.44 8.16 -11.43
CA LEU A 230 -19.76 7.07 -12.12
C LEU A 230 -20.29 6.96 -13.56
N PRO A 231 -19.40 6.72 -14.55
CA PRO A 231 -19.82 6.55 -15.93
C PRO A 231 -20.84 5.41 -16.06
N PRO A 232 -21.92 5.56 -16.83
CA PRO A 232 -23.03 4.60 -16.90
C PRO A 232 -22.58 3.21 -17.40
N HIS A 233 -21.49 3.17 -18.17
CA HIS A 233 -20.86 1.93 -18.61
C HIS A 233 -20.35 1.09 -17.43
N ALA A 234 -20.07 1.71 -16.28
CA ALA A 234 -19.66 1.04 -15.04
C ALA A 234 -20.83 0.34 -14.30
N ALA A 235 -22.09 0.67 -14.58
CA ALA A 235 -23.22 0.24 -13.74
C ALA A 235 -23.45 -1.29 -13.67
N GLY A 236 -23.28 -2.02 -14.78
CA GLY A 236 -23.54 -3.48 -14.86
C GLY A 236 -22.75 -4.38 -13.88
N ALA A 237 -21.41 -4.40 -13.95
CA ALA A 237 -20.58 -5.24 -13.06
C ALA A 237 -20.65 -4.83 -11.58
N PHE A 238 -20.92 -3.55 -11.32
CA PHE A 238 -21.07 -3.07 -9.95
C PHE A 238 -22.49 -3.29 -9.42
N SER A 239 -23.49 -3.70 -10.21
CA SER A 239 -24.86 -3.78 -9.68
C SER A 239 -25.01 -4.80 -8.55
N GLU A 240 -24.19 -5.86 -8.57
CA GLU A 240 -24.16 -6.91 -7.55
C GLU A 240 -23.24 -6.60 -6.37
N MET A 241 -22.30 -5.66 -6.55
CA MET A 241 -21.32 -5.32 -5.53
C MET A 241 -21.96 -4.43 -4.47
N GLU A 242 -21.68 -4.71 -3.20
CA GLU A 242 -22.12 -3.87 -2.10
C GLU A 242 -21.64 -2.42 -2.30
N PRO A 243 -22.46 -1.41 -2.00
CA PRO A 243 -22.17 -0.03 -2.38
C PRO A 243 -20.91 0.53 -1.70
N HIS A 244 -20.60 0.00 -0.53
CA HIS A 244 -19.47 0.38 0.30
C HIS A 244 -18.13 -0.06 -0.33
N LEU A 245 -18.13 -1.20 -1.02
CA LEU A 245 -17.03 -1.72 -1.83
C LEU A 245 -16.82 -0.88 -3.11
N LYS A 246 -17.89 -0.34 -3.72
CA LYS A 246 -17.79 0.58 -4.88
C LYS A 246 -17.11 1.88 -4.49
N LEU A 247 -17.51 2.45 -3.36
CA LEU A 247 -16.88 3.64 -2.81
C LEU A 247 -15.38 3.37 -2.62
N LEU A 248 -15.03 2.24 -2.02
CA LEU A 248 -13.63 1.87 -1.79
C LEU A 248 -12.84 1.73 -3.09
N CYS A 249 -13.44 1.17 -4.14
CA CYS A 249 -12.82 1.05 -5.46
C CYS A 249 -12.61 2.42 -6.14
N LEU A 250 -13.62 3.29 -6.06
CA LEU A 250 -13.51 4.67 -6.55
C LEU A 250 -12.36 5.38 -5.85
N VAL A 251 -12.30 5.22 -4.54
CA VAL A 251 -11.33 5.87 -3.67
C VAL A 251 -9.92 5.31 -3.91
N ALA A 252 -9.80 3.99 -4.12
CA ALA A 252 -8.54 3.34 -4.47
C ALA A 252 -7.95 3.80 -5.79
N SER A 253 -8.79 4.20 -6.75
CA SER A 253 -8.32 4.72 -8.04
C SER A 253 -7.39 5.94 -7.91
N ALA A 254 -7.40 6.66 -6.79
CA ALA A 254 -6.54 7.80 -6.55
C ALA A 254 -5.07 7.42 -6.27
N TRP A 255 -4.80 6.34 -5.54
CA TRP A 255 -3.42 5.91 -5.20
C TRP A 255 -2.91 4.74 -6.02
N GLN A 256 -3.80 3.93 -6.61
CA GLN A 256 -3.45 2.78 -7.44
C GLN A 256 -2.47 3.10 -8.59
N PRO A 257 -2.53 4.26 -9.28
CA PRO A 257 -1.55 4.60 -10.31
C PRO A 257 -0.13 4.65 -9.74
N PHE A 258 0.04 5.25 -8.55
CA PHE A 258 1.35 5.37 -7.92
C PHE A 258 1.91 4.01 -7.49
N ASP A 259 1.10 3.14 -6.87
CA ASP A 259 1.50 1.77 -6.54
C ASP A 259 1.89 0.99 -7.81
N LEU A 260 1.12 1.13 -8.88
CA LEU A 260 1.42 0.49 -10.15
C LEU A 260 2.73 0.98 -10.76
N TYR A 261 2.92 2.30 -10.90
CA TYR A 261 4.15 2.87 -11.45
C TYR A 261 5.36 2.53 -10.59
N SER A 262 5.20 2.44 -9.27
CA SER A 262 6.25 1.97 -8.37
C SER A 262 6.68 0.54 -8.71
N ARG A 263 5.75 -0.39 -8.95
CA ARG A 263 6.09 -1.76 -9.35
C ARG A 263 6.75 -1.84 -10.71
N VAL A 264 6.21 -1.14 -11.70
CA VAL A 264 6.80 -1.09 -13.04
C VAL A 264 8.25 -0.62 -12.96
N THR A 265 8.50 0.52 -12.31
CA THR A 265 9.85 1.06 -12.14
C THR A 265 10.76 0.16 -11.31
N THR A 266 10.23 -0.58 -10.33
CA THR A 266 10.98 -1.62 -9.59
C THR A 266 11.52 -2.70 -10.51
N VAL A 267 10.66 -3.21 -11.40
CA VAL A 267 11.01 -4.29 -12.34
C VAL A 267 12.06 -3.80 -13.32
N LEU A 268 11.87 -2.61 -13.88
CA LEU A 268 12.84 -1.98 -14.79
C LEU A 268 14.19 -1.75 -14.11
N GLY A 269 14.18 -1.17 -12.90
CA GLY A 269 15.39 -0.95 -12.11
C GLY A 269 16.11 -2.25 -11.76
N SER A 270 15.36 -3.30 -11.41
CA SER A 270 15.92 -4.63 -11.10
C SER A 270 16.51 -5.31 -12.34
N SER A 271 15.86 -5.19 -13.51
CA SER A 271 16.40 -5.70 -14.77
C SER A 271 17.73 -5.02 -15.12
N CYS A 272 17.78 -3.68 -15.02
CA CYS A 272 19.01 -2.92 -15.26
C CYS A 272 20.11 -3.27 -14.24
N LEU A 273 19.75 -3.55 -12.98
CA LEU A 273 20.70 -4.00 -11.96
C LEU A 273 21.32 -5.35 -12.34
N PHE A 274 20.51 -6.33 -12.77
CA PHE A 274 21.01 -7.64 -13.19
C PHE A 274 21.90 -7.52 -14.44
N SER A 275 21.55 -6.66 -15.41
CA SER A 275 22.43 -6.34 -16.53
C SER A 275 23.76 -5.70 -16.07
N GLY A 276 23.71 -4.78 -15.12
CA GLY A 276 24.89 -4.20 -14.50
C GLY A 276 25.76 -5.26 -13.80
N LEU A 277 25.16 -6.20 -13.08
CA LEU A 277 25.87 -7.32 -12.45
C LEU A 277 26.49 -8.28 -13.48
N ALA A 278 25.86 -8.46 -14.65
CA ALA A 278 26.44 -9.22 -15.75
C ALA A 278 27.72 -8.53 -16.26
N TYR A 279 27.67 -7.22 -16.53
CA TYR A 279 28.86 -6.45 -16.93
C TYR A 279 29.93 -6.42 -15.82
N PHE A 280 29.52 -6.30 -14.56
CA PHE A 280 30.43 -6.37 -13.42
C PHE A 280 31.16 -7.71 -13.34
N SER A 281 30.48 -8.82 -13.60
CA SER A 281 31.12 -10.14 -13.63
C SER A 281 32.17 -10.27 -14.74
N LEU A 282 31.91 -9.70 -15.91
CA LEU A 282 32.88 -9.67 -17.00
C LEU A 282 34.06 -8.75 -16.67
N TYR A 283 33.80 -7.62 -16.03
CA TYR A 283 34.81 -6.65 -15.62
C TYR A 283 35.74 -7.28 -14.58
N TYR A 284 35.19 -7.76 -13.46
CA TYR A 284 35.95 -8.30 -12.33
C TYR A 284 36.82 -9.50 -12.73
N ASN A 285 36.26 -10.48 -13.45
CA ASN A 285 37.00 -11.68 -13.84
C ASN A 285 38.07 -11.43 -14.92
N LYS A 286 38.02 -10.30 -15.62
CA LYS A 286 39.09 -9.91 -16.55
C LYS A 286 40.35 -9.45 -15.81
N PHE A 287 40.20 -8.83 -14.65
CA PHE A 287 41.33 -8.33 -13.84
C PHE A 287 42.02 -9.42 -13.02
N ASP A 288 41.31 -10.49 -12.64
CA ASP A 288 41.83 -11.50 -11.70
C ASP A 288 42.76 -12.53 -12.35
N VAL A 289 42.73 -12.70 -13.68
CA VAL A 289 43.52 -13.72 -14.38
C VAL A 289 44.72 -13.08 -15.09
N ASP A 290 45.88 -13.14 -14.44
CA ASP A 290 47.19 -12.64 -14.86
C ASP A 290 47.51 -12.83 -16.36
N GLY A 291 47.14 -11.84 -17.19
CA GLY A 291 47.61 -11.69 -18.57
C GLY A 291 47.12 -12.72 -19.59
N SER A 292 46.21 -13.63 -19.23
CA SER A 292 45.59 -14.56 -20.18
C SER A 292 44.61 -13.81 -21.08
N SER A 293 44.86 -13.82 -22.38
CA SER A 293 43.98 -13.21 -23.39
C SER A 293 42.59 -13.88 -23.49
N SER A 294 42.39 -15.05 -22.86
CA SER A 294 41.10 -15.72 -22.79
C SER A 294 40.33 -15.35 -21.52
N MET A 295 39.07 -14.92 -21.68
CA MET A 295 38.18 -14.77 -20.53
C MET A 295 37.95 -16.13 -19.87
N PRO A 296 38.04 -16.22 -18.53
CA PRO A 296 37.79 -17.47 -17.82
C PRO A 296 36.34 -17.92 -18.02
N THR A 297 36.13 -19.24 -18.15
CA THR A 297 34.80 -19.87 -18.31
C THR A 297 33.82 -19.45 -17.21
N GLU A 298 34.32 -19.15 -16.02
CA GLU A 298 33.52 -18.71 -14.87
C GLU A 298 32.84 -17.35 -15.09
N ALA A 299 33.53 -16.42 -15.78
CA ALA A 299 32.97 -15.13 -16.15
C ALA A 299 31.78 -15.32 -17.10
N TRP A 300 31.90 -16.24 -18.06
CA TRP A 300 30.85 -16.58 -19.02
C TRP A 300 29.62 -17.16 -18.33
N CYS A 301 29.81 -18.10 -17.42
CA CYS A 301 28.70 -18.71 -16.68
C CYS A 301 27.97 -17.67 -15.83
N SER A 302 28.71 -16.83 -15.10
CA SER A 302 28.14 -15.77 -14.25
C SER A 302 27.36 -14.75 -15.07
N PHE A 303 27.92 -14.34 -16.20
CA PHE A 303 27.32 -13.43 -17.13
C PHE A 303 26.02 -13.96 -17.72
N LEU A 304 26.04 -15.18 -18.28
CA LEU A 304 24.85 -15.81 -18.86
C LEU A 304 23.76 -15.96 -17.80
N PHE A 305 24.13 -16.38 -16.59
CA PHE A 305 23.21 -16.48 -15.47
C PHE A 305 22.55 -15.13 -15.16
N MET A 306 23.34 -14.06 -14.98
CA MET A 306 22.79 -12.73 -14.69
C MET A 306 21.94 -12.17 -15.83
N SER A 307 22.32 -12.38 -17.10
CA SER A 307 21.52 -11.99 -18.26
C SER A 307 20.20 -12.76 -18.33
N THR A 308 20.20 -14.06 -18.00
CA THR A 308 18.97 -14.85 -17.94
C THR A 308 18.06 -14.43 -16.79
N LEU A 309 18.61 -14.01 -15.65
CA LEU A 309 17.83 -13.44 -14.56
C LEU A 309 17.23 -12.08 -14.92
N ALA A 310 17.99 -11.22 -15.61
CA ALA A 310 17.49 -9.95 -16.12
C ALA A 310 16.30 -10.18 -17.06
N TRP A 311 16.45 -11.12 -17.99
CA TRP A 311 15.41 -11.55 -18.91
C TRP A 311 14.19 -12.13 -18.18
N TRP A 312 14.41 -13.06 -17.25
CA TRP A 312 13.34 -13.70 -16.49
C TRP A 312 12.53 -12.68 -15.71
N ASN A 313 13.21 -11.81 -14.96
CA ASN A 313 12.58 -10.74 -14.17
C ASN A 313 11.65 -9.87 -15.03
N LEU A 314 12.03 -9.62 -16.28
CA LEU A 314 11.20 -8.90 -17.23
C LEU A 314 10.00 -9.74 -17.73
N THR A 315 10.22 -11.02 -18.03
CA THR A 315 9.18 -11.90 -18.61
C THR A 315 8.03 -12.23 -17.66
N ILE A 316 8.28 -12.29 -16.34
CA ILE A 316 7.21 -12.46 -15.35
C ILE A 316 6.25 -11.26 -15.39
N GLU A 317 6.80 -10.08 -15.63
CA GLU A 317 6.14 -8.80 -15.38
C GLU A 317 5.60 -8.13 -16.64
N ILE A 318 6.06 -8.53 -17.83
CA ILE A 318 5.53 -8.03 -19.10
C ILE A 318 4.41 -8.98 -19.58
N SER A 319 3.22 -8.43 -19.78
CA SER A 319 2.05 -9.12 -20.33
C SER A 319 1.81 -8.84 -21.83
N GLY A 320 2.82 -8.23 -22.48
CA GLY A 320 2.75 -7.67 -23.81
C GLY A 320 2.60 -8.67 -24.95
N SER A 321 2.56 -8.14 -26.17
CA SER A 321 2.55 -8.98 -27.36
C SER A 321 3.83 -9.82 -27.44
N LYS A 322 3.76 -10.97 -28.11
CA LYS A 322 4.95 -11.82 -28.33
C LYS A 322 6.09 -11.06 -29.01
N LEU A 323 5.75 -10.07 -29.84
CA LEU A 323 6.72 -9.21 -30.51
C LEU A 323 7.44 -8.31 -29.53
N ASP A 324 6.72 -7.68 -28.60
CA ASP A 324 7.36 -6.80 -27.60
C ASP A 324 8.29 -7.57 -26.68
N LEU A 325 7.88 -8.78 -26.29
CA LEU A 325 8.71 -9.69 -25.51
C LEU A 325 9.97 -10.06 -26.32
N PHE A 326 9.82 -10.43 -27.59
CA PHE A 326 10.95 -10.75 -28.47
C PHE A 326 11.92 -9.57 -28.64
N VAL A 327 11.41 -8.35 -28.88
CA VAL A 327 12.24 -7.14 -29.00
C VAL A 327 12.98 -6.86 -27.70
N ALA A 328 12.31 -6.99 -26.55
CA ALA A 328 12.96 -6.84 -25.26
C ALA A 328 14.07 -7.89 -25.03
N ALA A 329 13.83 -9.14 -25.42
CA ALA A 329 14.82 -10.22 -25.32
C ALA A 329 16.06 -9.90 -26.13
N LEU A 330 15.82 -9.45 -27.37
CA LEU A 330 16.87 -9.09 -28.31
C LEU A 330 17.68 -7.91 -27.78
N LEU A 331 17.04 -6.85 -27.29
CA LEU A 331 17.74 -5.69 -26.75
C LEU A 331 18.55 -5.99 -25.49
N ILE A 332 18.05 -6.86 -24.59
CA ILE A 332 18.79 -7.28 -23.38
C ILE A 332 19.98 -8.17 -23.72
N LEU A 333 19.84 -9.11 -24.66
CA LEU A 333 20.87 -10.12 -24.94
C LEU A 333 21.89 -9.65 -25.97
N VAL A 334 21.51 -8.81 -26.94
CA VAL A 334 22.40 -8.40 -28.05
C VAL A 334 23.55 -7.56 -27.56
N GLY A 335 23.34 -6.55 -26.70
CA GLY A 335 24.44 -5.70 -26.21
C GLY A 335 25.55 -6.54 -25.56
N PRO A 336 25.21 -7.34 -24.53
CA PRO A 336 26.17 -8.20 -23.88
C PRO A 336 26.85 -9.22 -24.83
N THR A 337 26.10 -9.89 -25.71
CA THR A 337 26.66 -10.88 -26.66
C THR A 337 27.52 -10.26 -27.77
N LEU A 338 27.23 -9.02 -28.18
CA LEU A 338 28.01 -8.30 -29.17
C LEU A 338 29.35 -7.85 -28.58
N TRP A 339 29.39 -7.44 -27.31
CA TRP A 339 30.63 -7.10 -26.60
C TRP A 339 31.54 -8.33 -26.53
N VAL A 340 30.97 -9.47 -26.17
CA VAL A 340 31.60 -10.78 -26.20
C VAL A 340 32.21 -11.13 -27.56
N ALA A 341 31.45 -10.94 -28.64
CA ALA A 341 31.91 -11.22 -29.98
C ALA A 341 33.05 -10.29 -30.41
N SER A 342 33.03 -9.04 -29.93
CA SER A 342 34.07 -8.04 -30.21
C SER A 342 35.42 -8.35 -29.58
N ASN A 343 35.47 -9.19 -28.53
CA ASN A 343 36.70 -9.57 -27.84
C ASN A 343 37.43 -10.76 -28.47
N LYS A 344 36.93 -11.34 -29.57
CA LYS A 344 37.66 -12.42 -30.25
C LYS A 344 38.85 -11.85 -31.05
N PRO A 345 40.09 -12.34 -30.80
CA PRO A 345 41.31 -11.80 -31.41
C PRO A 345 41.38 -11.94 -32.94
N THR A 346 40.48 -12.73 -33.53
CA THR A 346 40.44 -13.01 -34.98
C THR A 346 39.74 -11.92 -35.80
N LEU A 347 38.96 -11.04 -35.18
CA LEU A 347 38.29 -9.94 -35.86
C LEU A 347 39.15 -8.68 -35.75
N HIS A 348 39.35 -7.99 -36.87
CA HIS A 348 40.18 -6.78 -37.00
C HIS A 348 39.89 -5.80 -35.84
N ALA A 349 40.80 -5.72 -34.86
CA ALA A 349 40.61 -4.98 -33.61
C ALA A 349 40.21 -3.51 -33.87
N SER A 350 40.75 -2.91 -34.93
CA SER A 350 40.45 -1.54 -35.34
C SER A 350 38.99 -1.29 -35.72
N VAL A 351 38.35 -2.25 -36.41
CA VAL A 351 36.95 -2.09 -36.87
C VAL A 351 35.99 -2.19 -35.70
N MET A 352 36.19 -3.18 -34.83
CA MET A 352 35.35 -3.37 -33.64
C MET A 352 35.51 -2.23 -32.65
N GLN A 353 36.71 -1.67 -32.53
CA GLN A 353 36.98 -0.53 -31.66
C GLN A 353 36.19 0.72 -32.07
N HIS A 354 36.14 1.04 -33.37
CA HIS A 354 35.51 2.27 -33.85
C HIS A 354 34.00 2.14 -34.09
N PHE A 355 33.54 0.97 -34.57
CA PHE A 355 32.14 0.77 -34.91
C PHE A 355 31.37 -0.04 -33.86
N GLY A 356 32.00 -1.04 -33.25
CA GLY A 356 31.33 -1.95 -32.31
C GLY A 356 30.84 -1.23 -31.06
N TYR A 357 31.66 -0.35 -30.48
CA TYR A 357 31.32 0.33 -29.24
C TYR A 357 30.17 1.34 -29.34
N PRO A 358 30.13 2.26 -30.33
CA PRO A 358 28.96 3.11 -30.53
C PRO A 358 27.68 2.28 -30.76
N VAL A 359 27.79 1.15 -31.47
CA VAL A 359 26.67 0.22 -31.66
C VAL A 359 26.22 -0.39 -30.32
N LEU A 360 27.15 -0.80 -29.45
CA LEU A 360 26.82 -1.31 -28.11
C LEU A 360 26.12 -0.27 -27.24
N VAL A 361 26.66 0.95 -27.20
CA VAL A 361 26.07 2.06 -26.42
C VAL A 361 24.69 2.42 -26.95
N THR A 362 24.50 2.45 -28.28
CA THR A 362 23.20 2.74 -28.89
C THR A 362 22.19 1.62 -28.65
N ILE A 363 22.60 0.35 -28.68
CA ILE A 363 21.74 -0.78 -28.30
C ILE A 363 21.30 -0.64 -26.85
N GLN A 364 22.23 -0.36 -25.93
CA GLN A 364 21.91 -0.16 -24.52
C GLN A 364 21.00 1.04 -24.28
N ALA A 365 21.24 2.16 -24.98
CA ALA A 365 20.38 3.33 -24.94
C ALA A 365 18.99 3.02 -25.52
N SER A 366 18.92 2.29 -26.63
CA SER A 366 17.65 1.88 -27.25
C SER A 366 16.84 0.96 -26.34
N TRP A 367 17.50 0.10 -25.54
CA TRP A 367 16.86 -0.68 -24.50
C TRP A 367 16.20 0.23 -23.44
N ILE A 368 16.93 1.21 -22.93
CA ILE A 368 16.42 2.16 -21.94
C ILE A 368 15.26 2.99 -22.53
N CYS A 369 15.39 3.47 -23.76
CA CYS A 369 14.34 4.20 -24.47
C CYS A 369 13.11 3.32 -24.71
N PHE A 370 13.29 2.07 -25.12
CA PHE A 370 12.19 1.12 -25.31
C PHE A 370 11.41 0.92 -24.01
N LEU A 371 12.12 0.73 -22.88
CA LEU A 371 11.49 0.64 -21.57
C LEU A 371 10.74 1.92 -21.20
N GLY A 372 11.33 3.09 -21.44
CA GLY A 372 10.69 4.39 -21.19
C GLY A 372 9.42 4.57 -22.01
N ILE A 373 9.48 4.34 -23.32
CA ILE A 373 8.33 4.47 -24.23
C ILE A 373 7.20 3.52 -23.85
N ARG A 374 7.52 2.29 -23.40
CA ARG A 374 6.50 1.33 -22.97
C ARG A 374 5.96 1.60 -21.56
N ALA A 375 6.74 2.25 -20.71
CA ALA A 375 6.29 2.69 -19.39
C ALA A 375 5.37 3.91 -19.47
N PHE A 376 5.62 4.83 -20.42
CA PHE A 376 4.84 6.04 -20.62
C PHE A 376 3.85 5.87 -21.78
N THR A 377 2.61 5.49 -21.46
CA THR A 377 1.51 5.56 -22.42
C THR A 377 1.00 7.00 -22.53
N CYS A 378 1.11 7.60 -23.71
CA CYS A 378 0.46 8.87 -24.02
C CYS A 378 -1.04 8.59 -24.22
N GLY A 379 -1.88 9.00 -23.27
CA GLY A 379 -3.33 8.87 -23.40
C GLY A 379 -4.13 8.81 -22.10
N GLY A 380 -3.48 8.88 -20.93
CA GLY A 380 -4.17 8.76 -19.64
C GLY A 380 -4.64 7.33 -19.32
N GLU A 381 -4.51 6.41 -20.28
CA GLU A 381 -4.76 4.99 -20.06
C GLU A 381 -3.66 4.36 -19.22
N TRP A 382 -4.07 3.42 -18.35
CA TRP A 382 -3.18 2.65 -17.51
C TRP A 382 -2.18 1.86 -18.37
N PRO A 383 -0.94 1.63 -17.89
CA PRO A 383 0.07 0.89 -18.64
C PRO A 383 -0.26 -0.60 -18.67
N HIS A 384 -1.25 -0.99 -19.49
CA HIS A 384 -1.78 -2.36 -19.66
C HIS A 384 -0.71 -3.38 -20.09
N PHE A 385 0.45 -2.89 -20.51
CA PHE A 385 1.59 -3.69 -20.89
C PHE A 385 2.11 -4.59 -19.75
N PHE A 386 2.08 -4.13 -18.50
CA PHE A 386 2.68 -4.87 -17.37
C PHE A 386 1.65 -5.79 -16.67
N THR A 387 2.01 -7.05 -16.39
CA THR A 387 1.15 -8.03 -15.67
C THR A 387 0.78 -7.53 -14.28
N SER A 388 1.64 -6.75 -13.62
CA SER A 388 1.34 -6.09 -12.34
C SER A 388 0.07 -5.24 -12.38
N THR A 389 -0.34 -4.71 -13.55
CA THR A 389 -1.67 -4.08 -13.74
C THR A 389 -2.82 -5.06 -13.58
N ARG A 390 -2.65 -6.30 -14.05
CA ARG A 390 -3.70 -7.32 -14.06
C ARG A 390 -4.00 -7.85 -12.67
N TYR A 391 -2.99 -7.93 -11.80
CA TYR A 391 -3.15 -8.41 -10.42
C TYR A 391 -3.75 -7.35 -9.49
N LEU A 392 -3.62 -6.06 -9.81
CA LEU A 392 -4.32 -5.00 -9.08
C LEU A 392 -5.80 -4.92 -9.50
N ASN A 393 -6.10 -5.28 -10.74
CA ASN A 393 -7.42 -5.23 -11.35
C ASN A 393 -8.30 -6.46 -11.07
N VAL A 394 -8.40 -6.89 -9.80
CA VAL A 394 -9.42 -7.89 -9.40
C VAL A 394 -10.83 -7.38 -9.74
N VAL A 395 -11.04 -6.06 -9.68
CA VAL A 395 -12.33 -5.41 -9.96
C VAL A 395 -12.49 -5.03 -11.44
N HIS A 396 -11.40 -4.78 -12.15
CA HIS A 396 -11.45 -4.18 -13.48
C HIS A 396 -11.34 -5.18 -14.63
N LYS A 397 -11.00 -6.46 -14.35
CA LYS A 397 -10.91 -7.54 -15.36
C LYS A 397 -12.22 -7.77 -16.14
N GLN A 398 -13.32 -7.13 -15.75
CA GLN A 398 -14.58 -7.14 -16.49
C GLN A 398 -14.83 -5.98 -17.47
N ARG A 399 -13.95 -4.97 -17.64
CA ARG A 399 -14.24 -3.86 -18.58
C ARG A 399 -13.05 -3.26 -19.34
N GLY A 400 -13.34 -2.80 -20.56
CA GLY A 400 -12.51 -1.95 -21.41
C GLY A 400 -12.21 -0.57 -20.80
N PRO A 401 -11.52 0.32 -21.54
CA PRO A 401 -10.93 1.56 -21.01
C PRO A 401 -11.98 2.44 -20.34
N ILE A 402 -11.78 2.76 -19.06
CA ILE A 402 -12.60 3.70 -18.32
C ILE A 402 -11.86 5.04 -18.36
N GLU A 403 -12.35 5.95 -19.19
CA GLU A 403 -11.99 7.36 -19.10
C GLU A 403 -12.62 7.93 -17.82
N ILE A 404 -11.78 8.22 -16.81
CA ILE A 404 -12.22 8.97 -15.64
C ILE A 404 -12.27 10.44 -16.04
N PRO A 405 -13.43 11.13 -15.96
CA PRO A 405 -13.48 12.56 -16.21
C PRO A 405 -12.59 13.28 -15.19
N VAL A 406 -11.50 13.90 -15.66
CA VAL A 406 -10.50 14.63 -14.85
C VAL A 406 -11.15 15.73 -14.00
N ASP A 407 -12.32 16.21 -14.40
CA ASP A 407 -13.06 17.27 -13.72
C ASP A 407 -13.52 16.91 -12.29
N ILE A 408 -13.68 15.61 -11.95
CA ILE A 408 -14.08 15.22 -10.58
C ILE A 408 -12.88 15.29 -9.61
N ALA A 409 -11.70 14.87 -10.04
CA ALA A 409 -10.49 14.97 -9.21
C ALA A 409 -10.07 16.43 -9.00
N ARG A 410 -10.27 17.29 -10.02
CA ARG A 410 -10.03 18.73 -9.91
C ARG A 410 -11.01 19.40 -8.95
N LYS A 411 -12.30 19.07 -8.99
CA LYS A 411 -13.32 19.66 -8.09
C LYS A 411 -13.06 19.35 -6.61
N VAL A 412 -12.62 18.13 -6.29
CA VAL A 412 -12.27 17.75 -4.91
C VAL A 412 -11.06 18.54 -4.39
N HIS A 413 -10.15 18.94 -5.27
CA HIS A 413 -8.99 19.75 -4.91
C HIS A 413 -9.32 21.25 -4.81
N GLU A 414 -10.16 21.78 -5.70
CA GLU A 414 -10.59 23.18 -5.72
C GLU A 414 -11.48 23.56 -4.52
N ASP A 415 -12.30 22.63 -4.01
CA ASP A 415 -13.12 22.84 -2.80
C ASP A 415 -12.27 22.87 -1.51
N GLU A 416 -11.04 22.33 -1.54
CA GLU A 416 -10.12 22.37 -0.40
C GLU A 416 -9.46 23.75 -0.28
N ASP A 417 -9.05 24.34 -1.42
CA ASP A 417 -8.40 25.66 -1.46
C ASP A 417 -9.37 26.84 -1.20
N THR A 418 -10.65 26.71 -1.56
CA THR A 418 -11.65 27.75 -1.30
C THR A 418 -12.14 27.80 0.14
N SER A 419 -11.85 26.79 0.96
CA SER A 419 -12.24 26.76 2.38
C SER A 419 -11.27 27.51 3.32
N THR A 420 -10.10 27.93 2.82
CA THR A 420 -9.07 28.62 3.60
C THR A 420 -9.08 30.16 3.51
N GLU A 421 -9.95 30.78 2.70
CA GLU A 421 -9.95 32.24 2.48
C GLU A 421 -11.01 33.05 3.24
N SER A 422 -11.71 32.48 4.22
CA SER A 422 -12.49 33.29 5.19
C SER A 422 -11.58 33.75 6.33
N SER A 423 -10.76 34.77 6.07
CA SER A 423 -9.96 35.46 7.08
C SER A 423 -10.86 36.21 8.07
N VAL A 424 -11.18 35.56 9.20
CA VAL A 424 -11.73 36.24 10.37
C VAL A 424 -10.61 37.11 10.95
N ASN A 425 -10.78 38.42 10.86
CA ASN A 425 -9.83 39.43 11.32
C ASN A 425 -9.75 39.40 12.86
N PHE A 426 -8.73 38.72 13.40
CA PHE A 426 -8.56 38.38 14.82
C PHE A 426 -7.87 39.48 15.64
N LYS A 427 -8.01 40.77 15.26
CA LYS A 427 -7.24 41.87 15.86
C LYS A 427 -7.84 42.51 17.12
N ASP A 428 -9.08 42.23 17.49
CA ASP A 428 -9.78 43.01 18.53
C ASP A 428 -10.35 42.19 19.71
N LEU A 429 -9.66 41.12 20.15
CA LEU A 429 -10.04 40.41 21.39
C LEU A 429 -9.04 40.67 22.52
N PRO A 430 -9.49 41.17 23.69
CA PRO A 430 -8.63 41.37 24.85
C PRO A 430 -8.23 40.03 25.48
N CYS A 431 -6.91 39.81 25.62
CA CYS A 431 -6.35 38.64 26.29
C CYS A 431 -6.75 38.57 27.77
N PRO A 432 -7.29 37.44 28.26
CA PRO A 432 -7.40 37.18 29.69
C PRO A 432 -6.05 36.71 30.27
N PRO A 433 -5.81 36.93 31.58
CA PRO A 433 -4.53 36.63 32.22
C PRO A 433 -4.24 35.13 32.27
N THR A 434 -3.01 34.80 31.90
CA THR A 434 -2.41 33.46 31.85
C THR A 434 -2.42 32.77 33.21
N GLN A 435 -3.35 31.84 33.44
CA GLN A 435 -3.24 30.84 34.50
C GLN A 435 -2.46 29.63 33.98
N ARG A 436 -1.29 29.40 34.58
CA ARG A 436 -0.38 28.29 34.32
C ARG A 436 -0.98 27.00 34.88
N THR A 437 -1.76 26.28 34.08
CA THR A 437 -2.17 24.90 34.38
C THR A 437 -1.19 23.93 33.73
N SER A 438 -0.45 23.19 34.56
CA SER A 438 0.39 22.08 34.13
C SER A 438 -0.51 20.93 33.65
N VAL A 439 -0.62 20.77 32.33
CA VAL A 439 -1.28 19.63 31.71
C VAL A 439 -0.37 18.40 31.88
N GLN A 440 -0.74 17.48 32.76
CA GLN A 440 -0.18 16.13 32.75
C GLN A 440 -0.67 15.40 31.50
N LEU A 441 0.26 15.10 30.60
CA LEU A 441 0.06 14.24 29.44
C LEU A 441 -0.30 12.82 29.92
N ASN A 442 -1.45 12.34 29.45
CA ASN A 442 -1.92 10.98 29.66
C ASN A 442 -1.07 10.00 28.80
N PRO A 443 -0.32 9.07 29.41
CA PRO A 443 0.68 8.24 28.70
C PRO A 443 0.09 7.11 27.84
N ASN A 444 -1.22 6.90 27.83
CA ASN A 444 -1.84 5.71 27.23
C ASN A 444 -2.38 5.88 25.79
N ARG A 445 -2.08 7.00 25.10
CA ARG A 445 -2.51 7.23 23.70
C ARG A 445 -1.39 6.96 22.67
N SER A 446 -0.39 6.17 23.05
CA SER A 446 0.85 5.95 22.29
C SER A 446 0.84 4.73 21.37
N GLN A 447 -0.15 3.84 21.44
CA GLN A 447 -0.04 2.53 20.79
C GLN A 447 -0.15 2.59 19.25
N ASP A 448 -1.02 3.43 18.70
CA ASP A 448 -1.18 3.56 17.24
C ASP A 448 -0.05 4.40 16.60
N SER A 449 0.50 5.36 17.35
CA SER A 449 1.71 6.10 16.95
C SER A 449 2.98 5.25 17.05
N GLN A 450 3.00 4.26 17.95
CA GLN A 450 4.13 3.33 18.11
C GLN A 450 4.21 2.31 16.98
N HIS A 451 3.11 1.90 16.35
CA HIS A 451 3.17 1.04 15.16
C HIS A 451 3.74 1.75 13.92
N ALA A 452 3.38 3.03 13.71
CA ALA A 452 3.96 3.83 12.62
C ALA A 452 5.45 4.15 12.89
N MET A 453 5.83 4.42 14.15
CA MET A 453 7.24 4.57 14.53
C MET A 453 8.01 3.24 14.46
N ALA A 454 7.40 2.10 14.81
CA ALA A 454 8.04 0.78 14.76
C ALA A 454 8.32 0.29 13.33
N LEU A 455 7.58 0.78 12.32
CA LEU A 455 7.89 0.53 10.90
C LEU A 455 8.94 1.49 10.34
N ALA A 456 9.05 2.70 10.90
CA ALA A 456 10.13 3.64 10.57
C ALA A 456 11.44 3.32 11.31
N GLN A 457 11.37 2.63 12.46
CA GLN A 457 12.51 2.31 13.32
C GLN A 457 13.58 1.46 12.61
N PRO A 458 13.27 0.42 11.80
CA PRO A 458 14.27 -0.30 11.02
C PRO A 458 14.97 0.61 10.01
N LEU A 459 14.27 1.60 9.46
CA LEU A 459 14.81 2.53 8.47
C LEU A 459 15.70 3.58 9.15
N ILE A 460 15.30 4.07 10.33
CA ILE A 460 16.10 4.95 11.20
C ILE A 460 17.29 4.20 11.81
N ASP A 461 17.14 2.94 12.19
CA ASP A 461 18.20 2.08 12.72
C ASP A 461 19.20 1.72 11.62
N VAL A 462 18.75 1.43 10.38
CA VAL A 462 19.62 1.24 9.21
C VAL A 462 20.34 2.54 8.81
N LEU A 463 19.69 3.69 8.91
CA LEU A 463 20.31 5.00 8.64
C LEU A 463 21.24 5.46 9.78
N SER A 464 20.95 5.10 11.03
CA SER A 464 21.76 5.46 12.21
C SER A 464 22.91 4.47 12.48
N LEU A 465 22.85 3.25 11.94
CA LEU A 465 23.96 2.29 11.87
C LEU A 465 25.00 2.65 10.78
N MET A 466 25.00 3.88 10.25
CA MET A 466 26.03 4.37 9.34
C MET A 466 27.13 5.17 10.06
N PRO A 467 28.15 4.55 10.69
CA PRO A 467 29.40 5.24 10.94
C PRO A 467 30.19 5.33 9.63
N CYS A 468 30.53 6.55 9.23
CA CYS A 468 31.37 6.87 8.06
C CYS A 468 32.85 6.41 8.19
N LYS A 469 33.17 5.56 9.18
CA LYS A 469 34.53 5.05 9.48
C LYS A 469 34.50 3.65 10.08
N LYS A 470 34.26 2.63 9.23
CA LYS A 470 34.81 1.25 9.31
C LYS A 470 33.97 0.33 8.42
N TRP A 471 34.45 0.11 7.20
CA TRP A 471 33.97 -0.93 6.29
C TRP A 471 35.05 -1.99 6.02
N GLU A 472 35.89 -2.28 7.03
CA GLU A 472 37.04 -3.19 6.87
C GLU A 472 36.76 -4.67 7.17
N VAL A 473 35.55 -5.08 7.60
CA VAL A 473 35.38 -6.45 8.14
C VAL A 473 34.22 -7.29 7.58
N VAL A 474 33.40 -6.81 6.63
CA VAL A 474 32.20 -7.58 6.17
C VAL A 474 32.29 -8.11 4.73
N CYS A 475 33.47 -8.11 4.10
CA CYS A 475 33.68 -8.76 2.79
C CYS A 475 34.33 -10.15 2.86
N VAL A 476 34.60 -10.68 4.05
CA VAL A 476 35.20 -12.00 4.23
C VAL A 476 34.24 -12.89 5.01
N GLU A 477 33.23 -13.46 4.34
CA GLU A 477 32.64 -14.76 4.68
C GLU A 477 31.52 -15.13 3.68
N MET A 478 31.91 -15.66 2.51
CA MET A 478 31.07 -16.56 1.72
C MET A 478 31.76 -17.94 1.66
N PRO A 479 31.39 -18.90 2.53
CA PRO A 479 32.05 -20.21 2.61
C PRO A 479 31.80 -21.16 1.44
N CYS A 480 30.86 -20.86 0.53
CA CYS A 480 30.45 -21.81 -0.49
C CYS A 480 31.36 -21.88 -1.73
N LEU A 481 32.12 -20.82 -2.07
CA LEU A 481 33.02 -20.85 -3.23
C LEU A 481 34.42 -21.42 -2.94
N ARG A 482 34.87 -21.41 -1.67
CA ARG A 482 36.22 -21.90 -1.32
C ARG A 482 36.37 -23.43 -1.40
N ARG A 483 35.28 -24.19 -1.29
CA ARG A 483 35.33 -25.66 -1.37
C ARG A 483 35.40 -26.22 -2.79
N LEU A 484 35.08 -25.42 -3.80
CA LEU A 484 35.25 -25.81 -5.20
C LEU A 484 36.66 -25.52 -5.72
N ALA A 485 37.34 -24.50 -5.20
CA ALA A 485 38.72 -24.17 -5.59
C ALA A 485 39.79 -25.04 -4.90
N ALA A 486 39.52 -25.58 -3.70
CA ALA A 486 40.49 -26.38 -2.95
C ALA A 486 40.64 -27.84 -3.44
N GLY A 487 39.89 -28.27 -4.46
CA GLY A 487 39.89 -29.64 -4.96
C GLY A 487 40.86 -29.95 -6.12
N CYS A 488 41.56 -28.95 -6.67
CA CYS A 488 42.30 -29.10 -7.93
C CYS A 488 43.79 -28.68 -7.90
N ILE A 489 44.43 -28.65 -6.73
CA ILE A 489 45.90 -28.48 -6.67
C ILE A 489 46.50 -29.83 -6.27
N GLY A 490 46.64 -30.69 -7.29
CA GLY A 490 47.54 -31.84 -7.25
C GLY A 490 48.97 -31.38 -7.50
N ASP A 491 49.87 -31.94 -6.70
CA ASP A 491 51.29 -31.62 -6.60
C ASP A 491 52.04 -31.47 -7.94
N LEU A 492 52.78 -30.37 -8.09
CA LEU A 492 53.84 -30.22 -9.09
C LEU A 492 55.19 -29.90 -8.39
N PRO A 493 56.30 -30.51 -8.84
CA PRO A 493 57.54 -30.55 -8.09
C PRO A 493 58.37 -29.26 -8.24
N GLN A 494 58.92 -28.78 -7.13
CA GLN A 494 59.91 -27.70 -7.11
C GLN A 494 61.21 -28.15 -7.80
N SER A 495 61.50 -27.60 -8.98
CA SER A 495 62.84 -27.64 -9.55
C SER A 495 63.67 -26.45 -9.02
N SER A 496 64.68 -26.75 -8.22
CA SER A 496 65.72 -25.82 -7.81
C SER A 496 66.67 -25.53 -8.97
N SER A 497 66.83 -24.25 -9.31
CA SER A 497 67.92 -23.77 -10.18
C SER A 497 68.63 -22.62 -9.49
N SER A 498 69.73 -22.95 -8.82
CA SER A 498 70.77 -21.99 -8.46
C SER A 498 71.52 -21.56 -9.72
N ARG A 499 71.72 -20.25 -9.90
CA ARG A 499 72.88 -19.75 -10.66
C ARG A 499 73.48 -18.54 -9.96
N ALA A 500 74.66 -18.76 -9.41
CA ALA A 500 75.72 -17.78 -9.30
C ALA A 500 76.57 -17.88 -10.57
N ALA A 501 76.83 -16.73 -11.20
CA ALA A 501 78.04 -16.33 -11.94
C ALA A 501 77.79 -14.94 -12.51
#